data_AF-A0A3M5DMN2-F1
#
_entry.id   AF-A0A3M5DMN2-F1
#
_cell.length_a   1.000
_cell.length_b   1.000
_cell.length_c   1.000
_cell.angle_alpha   90.00
_cell.angle_beta   90.00
_cell.angle_gamma   90.00
#
_symmetry.space_group_name_H-M   'P 1'
#
loop_
_entity.id
_entity.type
_entity.pdbx_description
1 polymer ?
#
loop_
_entity_poly.entity_id
_entity_poly.type
_entity_poly.pdbx_seq_one_letter_code
_entity_poly.pdbx_strand_id
1 'polypeptide(L)'
;MPEEGHFMQHVKQAGMESEELVLVDLADWLAENWEDGVRYVLGPGSTLHGLARNLGLETTLLGVDVLENGAVIARDVDEARLFELVDGHPAYLLVTAIGGQGHVIGRGNQQISPRVLRAIGLERMRVVATKRKLGTLGGRPLLVDSGDPVLDDSFPDAIRVWAGYKEELLYPLGYAKDQDAPAGA
;
A
#
# COMPACT_ATOMS: atom_id res chain seq x y z
N MET A 1 -55.92 -12.07 -9.21
CA MET A 1 -55.47 -10.76 -8.71
C MET A 1 -53.94 -10.77 -8.74
N PRO A 2 -53.29 -9.73 -9.26
CA PRO A 2 -51.89 -9.75 -9.70
C PRO A 2 -50.89 -9.24 -8.64
N GLU A 3 -49.60 -9.32 -9.00
CA GLU A 3 -48.37 -8.82 -8.34
C GLU A 3 -47.67 -9.85 -7.43
N GLU A 4 -46.36 -10.10 -7.52
CA GLU A 4 -45.26 -9.14 -7.72
C GLU A 4 -44.25 -9.57 -8.81
N GLY A 5 -43.82 -8.57 -9.58
CA GLY A 5 -42.90 -8.71 -10.69
C GLY A 5 -41.53 -9.20 -10.25
N HIS A 6 -41.05 -10.24 -10.94
CA HIS A 6 -39.64 -10.57 -11.01
C HIS A 6 -38.87 -9.37 -11.60
N PHE A 7 -38.41 -8.47 -10.75
CA PHE A 7 -37.28 -7.61 -11.09
C PHE A 7 -36.02 -8.47 -11.04
N MET A 8 -35.85 -9.27 -12.10
CA MET A 8 -34.56 -9.82 -12.48
C MET A 8 -33.72 -8.64 -12.94
N GLN A 9 -33.19 -7.89 -11.97
CA GLN A 9 -32.23 -6.86 -12.23
C GLN A 9 -31.03 -7.60 -12.83
N HIS A 10 -30.89 -7.48 -14.15
CA HIS A 10 -29.66 -7.78 -14.86
C HIS A 10 -28.58 -6.96 -14.17
N VAL A 11 -27.91 -7.55 -13.19
CA VAL A 11 -26.60 -7.10 -12.79
C VAL A 11 -25.75 -7.45 -14.00
N LYS A 12 -25.65 -6.49 -14.93
CA LYS A 12 -24.53 -6.45 -15.86
C LYS A 12 -23.34 -6.83 -15.01
N GLN A 13 -22.71 -7.94 -15.34
CA GLN A 13 -21.45 -8.33 -14.74
C GLN A 13 -20.54 -7.13 -14.89
N ALA A 14 -20.50 -6.27 -13.86
CA ALA A 14 -19.50 -5.24 -13.73
C ALA A 14 -18.22 -6.06 -13.73
N GLY A 15 -17.51 -5.96 -14.85
CA GLY A 15 -16.45 -6.90 -15.22
C GLY A 15 -15.54 -7.12 -14.02
N MET A 16 -15.20 -8.38 -13.78
CA MET A 16 -14.26 -8.75 -12.72
C MET A 16 -13.13 -7.71 -12.69
N GLU A 17 -13.08 -6.93 -11.61
CA GLU A 17 -12.07 -5.90 -11.42
C GLU A 17 -10.70 -6.60 -11.48
N SER A 18 -10.02 -6.45 -12.61
CA SER A 18 -8.71 -7.03 -12.81
C SER A 18 -7.71 -6.19 -12.03
N GLU A 19 -6.80 -6.85 -11.32
CA GLU A 19 -5.75 -6.15 -10.61
C GLU A 19 -4.93 -5.25 -11.53
N GLU A 20 -4.69 -5.70 -12.75
CA GLU A 20 -3.97 -4.90 -13.75
C GLU A 20 -4.72 -3.62 -14.11
N LEU A 21 -6.05 -3.65 -14.25
CA LEU A 21 -6.86 -2.46 -14.55
C LEU A 21 -6.82 -1.46 -13.40
N VAL A 22 -6.92 -1.94 -12.15
CA VAL A 22 -6.81 -1.08 -10.96
C VAL A 22 -5.45 -0.38 -10.90
N LEU A 23 -4.38 -1.08 -11.26
CA LEU A 23 -3.04 -0.49 -11.29
C LEU A 23 -2.84 0.48 -12.45
N VAL A 24 -3.54 0.31 -13.58
CA VAL A 24 -3.56 1.29 -14.67
C VAL A 24 -4.28 2.56 -14.21
N ASP A 25 -5.47 2.41 -13.67
CA ASP A 25 -6.28 3.50 -13.12
C ASP A 25 -5.53 4.29 -12.03
N LEU A 26 -4.82 3.60 -11.14
CA LEU A 26 -4.01 4.24 -10.12
C LEU A 26 -2.78 4.95 -10.70
N ALA A 27 -2.15 4.39 -11.74
CA ALA A 27 -1.03 5.02 -12.44
C ALA A 27 -1.47 6.32 -13.13
N ASP A 28 -2.59 6.30 -13.85
CA ASP A 28 -3.14 7.49 -14.51
C ASP A 28 -3.42 8.60 -13.49
N TRP A 29 -4.02 8.24 -12.35
CA TRP A 29 -4.23 9.19 -11.27
C TRP A 29 -2.91 9.74 -10.71
N LEU A 30 -1.91 8.90 -10.41
CA LEU A 30 -0.63 9.38 -9.88
C LEU A 30 0.12 10.27 -10.87
N ALA A 31 0.10 9.93 -12.16
CA ALA A 31 0.72 10.73 -13.21
C ALA A 31 0.15 12.16 -13.28
N GLU A 32 -1.14 12.32 -13.00
CA GLU A 32 -1.83 13.61 -12.95
C GLU A 32 -1.65 14.37 -11.62
N ASN A 33 -1.24 13.67 -10.55
CA ASN A 33 -1.34 14.18 -9.17
C ASN A 33 -0.02 14.05 -8.37
N TRP A 34 1.12 13.95 -9.05
CA TRP A 34 2.41 14.10 -8.37
C TRP A 34 2.46 15.42 -7.61
N GLU A 35 2.83 15.36 -6.33
CA GLU A 35 3.13 16.57 -5.57
C GLU A 35 4.55 17.04 -5.91
N ASP A 36 4.67 18.28 -6.41
CA ASP A 36 5.96 18.87 -6.78
C ASP A 36 6.95 18.84 -5.60
N GLY A 37 8.13 18.28 -5.85
CA GLY A 37 9.20 18.17 -4.85
C GLY A 37 8.95 17.14 -3.75
N VAL A 38 7.89 16.33 -3.84
CA VAL A 38 7.63 15.23 -2.90
C VAL A 38 8.18 13.92 -3.44
N ARG A 39 8.84 13.16 -2.57
CA ARG A 39 9.40 11.85 -2.91
C ARG A 39 8.38 10.74 -2.67
N TYR A 40 8.39 9.73 -3.51
CA TYR A 40 7.55 8.54 -3.36
C TYR A 40 8.47 7.32 -3.26
N VAL A 41 8.53 6.76 -2.06
CA VAL A 41 9.28 5.54 -1.77
C VAL A 41 8.39 4.36 -2.14
N LEU A 42 8.83 3.54 -3.09
CA LEU A 42 8.16 2.32 -3.49
C LEU A 42 8.83 1.15 -2.78
N GLY A 43 8.08 0.50 -1.89
CA GLY A 43 8.49 -0.76 -1.28
C GLY A 43 8.52 -1.92 -2.28
N PRO A 44 9.04 -3.08 -1.85
CA PRO A 44 9.11 -4.27 -2.69
C PRO A 44 7.72 -4.84 -2.97
N GLY A 45 7.58 -5.48 -4.14
CA GLY A 45 6.40 -6.29 -4.46
C GLY A 45 5.86 -6.07 -5.88
N SER A 46 5.23 -7.11 -6.42
CA SER A 46 4.69 -7.11 -7.78
C SER A 46 3.60 -6.06 -8.00
N THR A 47 2.83 -5.70 -6.97
CA THR A 47 1.82 -4.63 -7.06
C THR A 47 2.46 -3.28 -7.41
N LEU A 48 3.52 -2.90 -6.68
CA LEU A 48 4.19 -1.61 -6.87
C LEU A 48 5.07 -1.60 -8.11
N HIS A 49 5.71 -2.72 -8.42
CA HIS A 49 6.41 -2.89 -9.68
C HIS A 49 5.47 -2.77 -10.89
N GLY A 50 4.28 -3.37 -10.81
CA GLY A 50 3.24 -3.24 -11.84
C GLY A 50 2.72 -1.81 -11.98
N LEU A 51 2.50 -1.12 -10.86
CA LEU A 51 2.13 0.30 -10.83
C LEU A 51 3.20 1.17 -11.53
N ALA A 52 4.47 1.00 -11.18
CA ALA A 52 5.57 1.72 -11.78
C ALA A 52 5.69 1.47 -13.30
N ARG A 53 5.50 0.21 -13.72
CA ARG A 53 5.47 -0.14 -15.15
C ARG A 53 4.38 0.61 -15.91
N ASN A 54 3.19 0.75 -15.33
CA ASN A 54 2.08 1.49 -15.94
C ASN A 54 2.36 3.01 -15.99
N LEU A 55 3.16 3.53 -15.05
CA LEU A 55 3.69 4.90 -15.08
C LEU A 55 4.83 5.10 -16.10
N GLY A 56 5.25 4.04 -16.81
CA GLY A 56 6.39 4.08 -17.72
C GLY A 56 7.75 4.14 -17.02
N LEU A 57 7.81 3.72 -15.75
CA LEU A 57 8.99 3.77 -14.89
C LEU A 57 9.60 2.39 -14.67
N GLU A 58 10.94 2.32 -14.70
CA GLU A 58 11.68 1.11 -14.39
C GLU A 58 12.07 1.05 -12.91
N THR A 59 11.52 0.06 -12.20
CA THR A 59 11.72 -0.19 -10.76
C THR A 59 12.19 -1.62 -10.49
N THR A 60 12.65 -1.86 -9.28
CA THR A 60 13.13 -3.13 -8.77
C THR A 60 11.98 -3.90 -8.13
N LEU A 61 11.81 -5.18 -8.48
CA LEU A 61 10.71 -5.99 -7.93
C LEU A 61 10.84 -6.24 -6.41
N LEU A 62 12.08 -6.45 -5.94
CA LEU A 62 12.39 -6.84 -4.55
C LEU A 62 13.16 -5.75 -3.79
N GLY A 63 13.45 -4.63 -4.44
CA GLY A 63 14.18 -3.50 -3.85
C GLY A 63 13.25 -2.42 -3.34
N VAL A 64 13.85 -1.36 -2.81
CA VAL A 64 13.17 -0.10 -2.52
C VAL A 64 13.69 0.95 -3.49
N ASP A 65 12.78 1.58 -4.23
CA ASP A 65 13.12 2.65 -5.17
C ASP A 65 12.48 3.96 -4.72
N VAL A 66 13.03 5.09 -5.18
CA VAL A 66 12.54 6.43 -4.84
C VAL A 66 12.26 7.21 -6.11
N LEU A 67 11.04 7.76 -6.20
CA LEU A 67 10.58 8.61 -7.27
C LEU A 67 10.46 10.06 -6.80
N GLU A 68 10.63 11.02 -7.70
CA GLU A 68 10.32 12.43 -7.48
C GLU A 68 9.91 13.05 -8.83
N ASN A 69 8.85 13.86 -8.85
CA ASN A 69 8.37 14.56 -10.05
C ASN A 69 8.18 13.62 -11.27
N GLY A 70 7.63 12.43 -11.05
CA GLY A 70 7.39 11.44 -12.11
C GLY A 70 8.65 10.78 -12.67
N ALA A 71 9.81 10.88 -12.01
CA ALA A 71 11.05 10.23 -12.42
C ALA A 71 11.65 9.39 -11.28
N VAL A 72 12.34 8.31 -11.65
CA VAL A 72 13.10 7.49 -10.69
C VAL A 72 14.41 8.20 -10.35
N ILE A 73 14.59 8.61 -9.10
CA ILE A 73 15.81 9.30 -8.64
C ILE A 73 16.81 8.37 -7.96
N ALA A 74 16.34 7.22 -7.46
CA ALA A 74 17.19 6.18 -6.90
C ALA A 74 16.51 4.81 -7.04
N ARG A 75 17.31 3.77 -7.27
CA ARG A 75 16.84 2.38 -7.40
C ARG A 75 17.58 1.46 -6.46
N ASP A 76 16.86 0.47 -5.94
CA ASP A 76 17.35 -0.57 -5.05
C ASP A 76 18.26 -0.02 -3.93
N VAL A 77 17.77 1.01 -3.25
CA VAL A 77 18.55 1.74 -2.24
C VAL A 77 18.64 0.96 -0.94
N ASP A 78 19.81 0.95 -0.31
CA ASP A 78 19.92 0.45 1.05
C ASP A 78 19.25 1.39 2.06
N GLU A 79 19.20 0.95 3.32
CA GLU A 79 18.57 1.69 4.42
C GLU A 79 19.20 3.07 4.65
N ALA A 80 20.53 3.16 4.59
CA ALA A 80 21.25 4.42 4.83
C ALA A 80 20.95 5.43 3.74
N ARG A 81 21.00 4.99 2.48
CA ARG A 81 20.68 5.83 1.33
C ARG A 81 19.21 6.23 1.30
N LEU A 82 18.30 5.33 1.67
CA LEU A 82 16.89 5.66 1.78
C LEU A 82 16.67 6.74 2.85
N PHE A 83 17.29 6.61 4.02
CA PHE A 83 17.18 7.61 5.08
C PHE A 83 17.68 8.99 4.63
N GLU A 84 18.84 9.07 3.97
CA GLU A 84 19.33 10.33 3.38
C GLU A 84 18.34 10.97 2.38
N LEU A 85 17.59 10.15 1.65
CA LEU A 85 16.60 10.60 0.68
C LEU A 85 15.28 11.02 1.31
N VAL A 86 15.00 10.74 2.58
CA VAL A 86 13.71 11.09 3.19
C VAL A 86 13.84 11.99 4.42
N ASP A 87 15.01 12.02 5.05
CA ASP A 87 15.25 12.85 6.22
C ASP A 87 15.19 14.35 5.86
N GLY A 88 14.26 15.07 6.48
CA GLY A 88 13.99 16.47 6.20
C GLY A 88 13.40 16.77 4.81
N HIS A 89 12.97 15.74 4.07
CA HIS A 89 12.39 15.89 2.72
C HIS A 89 10.98 15.29 2.68
N PRO A 90 9.95 16.03 2.21
CA PRO A 90 8.59 15.50 2.12
C PRO A 90 8.55 14.21 1.28
N ALA A 91 8.02 13.14 1.87
CA ALA A 91 7.96 11.84 1.21
C ALA A 91 6.67 11.07 1.55
N TYR A 92 6.20 10.26 0.60
CA TYR A 92 5.23 9.19 0.83
C TYR A 92 5.93 7.85 0.84
N LEU A 93 5.44 6.94 1.69
CA LEU A 93 5.80 5.52 1.63
C LEU A 93 4.66 4.73 1.02
N LEU A 94 4.89 4.13 -0.15
CA LEU A 94 3.98 3.20 -0.80
C LEU A 94 4.44 1.78 -0.50
N VAL A 95 3.59 1.00 0.14
CA VAL A 95 3.80 -0.43 0.40
C VAL A 95 2.65 -1.25 -0.16
N THR A 96 2.81 -2.56 -0.26
CA THR A 96 1.71 -3.47 -0.63
C THR A 96 1.66 -4.64 0.34
N ALA A 97 0.51 -5.29 0.45
CA ALA A 97 0.35 -6.46 1.31
C ALA A 97 1.21 -7.62 0.80
N ILE A 98 2.04 -8.18 1.68
CA ILE A 98 2.80 -9.40 1.46
C ILE A 98 1.79 -10.56 1.37
N GLY A 99 1.78 -11.24 0.23
CA GLY A 99 0.71 -12.16 -0.20
C GLY A 99 0.31 -13.20 0.86
N GLY A 100 -1.00 -13.31 1.12
CA GLY A 100 -1.61 -14.30 2.02
C GLY A 100 -1.43 -14.07 3.52
N GLN A 101 -0.38 -13.36 3.92
CA GLN A 101 -0.06 -13.09 5.32
C GLN A 101 -0.59 -11.74 5.82
N GLY A 102 -0.83 -10.77 4.92
CA GLY A 102 -1.40 -9.47 5.28
C GLY A 102 -0.40 -8.48 5.88
N HIS A 103 0.89 -8.81 5.97
CA HIS A 103 1.91 -7.88 6.44
C HIS A 103 2.15 -6.77 5.42
N VAL A 104 2.27 -5.53 5.86
CA VAL A 104 2.65 -4.37 5.04
C VAL A 104 3.98 -3.77 5.48
N ILE A 105 4.35 -3.97 6.75
CA ILE A 105 5.67 -3.73 7.31
C ILE A 105 6.09 -5.01 8.03
N GLY A 106 7.35 -5.42 7.85
CA GLY A 106 7.88 -6.61 8.50
C GLY A 106 9.41 -6.59 8.55
N ARG A 107 9.97 -7.50 9.36
CA ARG A 107 11.42 -7.54 9.68
C ARG A 107 12.34 -7.91 8.51
N GLY A 108 11.79 -8.42 7.41
CA GLY A 108 12.56 -8.87 6.25
C GLY A 108 13.04 -7.74 5.33
N ASN A 109 12.36 -6.59 5.36
CA ASN A 109 12.68 -5.45 4.50
C ASN A 109 13.38 -4.34 5.32
N GLN A 110 14.64 -4.59 5.69
CA GLN A 110 15.39 -3.71 6.59
C GLN A 110 15.67 -2.31 6.02
N GLN A 111 15.47 -2.10 4.71
CA GLN A 111 15.56 -0.79 4.06
C GLN A 111 14.53 0.19 4.67
N ILE A 112 13.31 -0.28 4.96
CA ILE A 112 12.25 0.53 5.57
C ILE A 112 12.35 0.39 7.10
N SER A 113 13.39 1.00 7.66
CA SER A 113 13.68 0.94 9.09
C SER A 113 12.76 1.85 9.93
N PRO A 114 12.74 1.67 11.27
CA PRO A 114 12.02 2.58 12.16
C PRO A 114 12.40 4.06 12.01
N ARG A 115 13.65 4.37 11.68
CA ARG A 115 14.06 5.78 11.47
C ARG A 115 13.57 6.33 10.14
N VAL A 116 13.50 5.51 9.09
CA VAL A 116 12.88 5.88 7.81
C VAL A 116 11.39 6.12 7.98
N LEU A 117 10.68 5.23 8.67
CA LEU A 117 9.25 5.38 8.95
C LEU A 117 8.95 6.67 9.73
N ARG A 118 9.78 7.00 10.72
CA ARG A 118 9.65 8.26 11.48
C ARG A 118 9.95 9.50 10.65
N ALA A 119 10.96 9.45 9.77
CA ALA A 119 11.30 10.56 8.89
C ALA A 119 10.19 10.85 7.87
N ILE A 120 9.55 9.81 7.34
CA ILE A 120 8.43 9.93 6.39
C ILE A 120 7.14 10.36 7.10
N GLY A 121 6.86 9.81 8.28
CA GLY A 121 5.60 9.98 9.00
C GLY A 121 4.56 8.91 8.61
N LEU A 122 3.91 8.32 9.62
CA LEU A 122 2.94 7.23 9.41
C LEU A 122 1.68 7.71 8.66
N GLU A 123 1.35 9.00 8.77
CA GLU A 123 0.26 9.64 8.04
C GLU A 123 0.51 9.74 6.52
N ARG A 124 1.77 9.60 6.08
CA ARG A 124 2.19 9.56 4.68
C ARG A 124 2.49 8.15 4.17
N MET A 125 2.15 7.14 4.97
CA MET A 125 2.16 5.75 4.52
C MET A 125 0.86 5.42 3.77
N ARG A 126 0.97 4.75 2.64
CA ARG A 126 -0.16 4.28 1.83
C ARG A 126 0.07 2.83 1.43
N VAL A 127 -0.97 2.01 1.61
CA VAL A 127 -0.99 0.65 1.10
C VAL A 127 -1.59 0.68 -0.30
N VAL A 128 -0.93 0.09 -1.28
CA VAL A 128 -1.47 -0.11 -2.62
C VAL A 128 -1.99 -1.54 -2.70
N ALA A 129 -3.30 -1.68 -2.80
CA ALA A 129 -3.95 -2.99 -2.91
C ALA A 129 -5.36 -2.85 -3.52
N THR A 130 -5.74 -3.82 -4.35
CA THR A 130 -7.10 -3.90 -4.89
C THR A 130 -8.09 -4.35 -3.82
N LYS A 131 -9.37 -3.99 -3.96
CA LYS A 131 -10.45 -4.51 -3.11
C LYS A 131 -10.48 -6.03 -3.09
N ARG A 132 -10.23 -6.65 -4.25
CA ARG A 132 -10.11 -8.11 -4.37
C ARG A 132 -8.98 -8.65 -3.48
N LYS A 133 -7.77 -8.07 -3.53
CA LYS A 133 -6.64 -8.50 -2.69
C LYS A 133 -6.97 -8.36 -1.21
N LEU A 134 -7.55 -7.23 -0.81
CA LEU A 134 -8.00 -7.01 0.57
C LEU A 134 -9.10 -7.98 1.00
N GLY A 135 -10.02 -8.33 0.09
CA GLY A 135 -11.07 -9.31 0.33
C GLY A 135 -10.53 -10.71 0.65
N THR A 136 -9.35 -11.07 0.14
CA THR A 136 -8.72 -12.37 0.46
C THR A 136 -8.27 -12.49 1.91
N LEU A 137 -8.15 -11.37 2.63
CA LEU A 137 -7.84 -11.37 4.06
C LEU A 137 -9.03 -11.80 4.92
N GLY A 138 -10.25 -11.82 4.36
CA GLY A 138 -11.45 -12.27 5.09
C GLY A 138 -11.83 -11.36 6.25
N GLY A 139 -11.52 -10.06 6.15
CA GLY A 139 -11.75 -9.07 7.22
C GLY A 139 -10.67 -9.02 8.30
N ARG A 140 -9.62 -9.86 8.20
CA ARG A 140 -8.45 -9.75 9.08
C ARG A 140 -7.69 -8.46 8.81
N PRO A 141 -7.12 -7.81 9.84
CA PRO A 141 -6.35 -6.58 9.66
C PRO A 141 -5.07 -6.84 8.84
N LEU A 142 -4.57 -5.77 8.22
CA LEU A 142 -3.18 -5.73 7.75
C LEU A 142 -2.26 -5.69 8.96
N LEU A 143 -1.04 -6.21 8.80
CA LEU A 143 -0.11 -6.40 9.92
C LEU A 143 1.13 -5.54 9.76
N VAL A 144 1.58 -4.98 10.87
CA VAL A 144 2.85 -4.25 10.97
C VAL A 144 3.74 -4.85 12.06
N ASP A 145 5.03 -4.94 11.74
CA ASP A 145 6.12 -5.25 12.68
C ASP A 145 7.35 -4.48 12.21
N SER A 146 7.57 -3.29 12.76
CA SER A 146 8.72 -2.45 12.44
C SER A 146 10.00 -2.89 13.16
N GLY A 147 9.89 -3.80 14.13
CA GLY A 147 10.98 -4.21 15.01
C GLY A 147 11.28 -3.20 16.14
N ASP A 148 10.51 -2.12 16.25
CA ASP A 148 10.62 -1.10 17.29
C ASP A 148 9.27 -0.99 18.04
N PRO A 149 9.17 -1.49 19.28
CA PRO A 149 7.89 -1.53 20.00
C PRO A 149 7.24 -0.17 20.21
N VAL A 150 8.03 0.90 20.35
CA VAL A 150 7.49 2.25 20.56
C VAL A 150 6.89 2.78 19.26
N LEU A 151 7.54 2.51 18.13
CA LEU A 151 6.99 2.87 16.83
C LEU A 151 5.78 2.01 16.49
N ASP A 152 5.85 0.70 16.77
CA ASP A 152 4.72 -0.21 16.60
C ASP A 152 3.51 0.35 17.35
N ASP A 153 3.60 0.65 18.64
CA ASP A 153 2.49 1.25 19.42
C ASP A 153 1.99 2.62 18.89
N SER A 154 2.72 3.25 17.97
CA SER A 154 2.35 4.54 17.37
C SER A 154 1.58 4.41 16.05
N PHE A 155 1.44 3.21 15.47
CA PHE A 155 0.64 3.03 14.25
C PHE A 155 -0.85 3.24 14.53
N PRO A 156 -1.61 3.80 13.58
CA PRO A 156 -3.05 3.97 13.71
C PRO A 156 -3.77 2.62 13.61
N ASP A 157 -4.95 2.50 14.25
CA ASP A 157 -5.82 1.31 14.17
C ASP A 157 -6.30 0.98 12.74
N ALA A 158 -6.19 1.94 11.82
CA ALA A 158 -6.51 1.76 10.41
C ALA A 158 -5.56 2.56 9.52
N ILE A 159 -5.24 1.98 8.36
CA ILE A 159 -4.34 2.58 7.37
C ILE A 159 -5.09 2.93 6.09
N ARG A 160 -4.62 3.99 5.42
CA ARG A 160 -5.12 4.40 4.11
C ARG A 160 -4.62 3.45 3.02
N VAL A 161 -5.55 2.93 2.24
CA VAL A 161 -5.28 2.07 1.09
C VAL A 161 -5.72 2.78 -0.19
N TRP A 162 -4.83 2.89 -1.16
CA TRP A 162 -5.16 3.26 -2.53
C TRP A 162 -5.59 2.03 -3.31
N ALA A 163 -6.86 2.02 -3.72
CA ALA A 163 -7.54 0.86 -4.27
C ALA A 163 -8.06 1.04 -5.70
N GLY A 164 -7.82 2.21 -6.33
CA GLY A 164 -8.23 2.54 -7.69
C GLY A 164 -8.08 4.03 -7.99
N TYR A 165 -8.59 4.49 -9.15
CA TYR A 165 -8.53 5.90 -9.56
C TYR A 165 -9.23 6.79 -8.53
N LYS A 166 -8.48 7.67 -7.85
CA LYS A 166 -8.97 8.55 -6.76
C LYS A 166 -9.71 7.81 -5.65
N GLU A 167 -9.50 6.49 -5.52
CA GLU A 167 -10.18 5.69 -4.53
C GLU A 167 -9.24 5.37 -3.37
N GLU A 168 -9.57 5.93 -2.21
CA GLU A 168 -8.90 5.68 -0.95
C GLU A 168 -9.90 5.13 0.07
N LEU A 169 -9.52 4.05 0.76
CA LEU A 169 -10.30 3.46 1.85
C LEU A 169 -9.46 3.32 3.12
N LEU A 170 -10.12 3.27 4.26
CA LEU A 170 -9.49 2.89 5.52
C LEU A 170 -9.61 1.38 5.71
N TYR A 171 -8.50 0.72 6.01
CA TYR A 171 -8.46 -0.72 6.28
C TYR A 171 -7.87 -0.99 7.67
N PRO A 172 -8.43 -1.93 8.46
CA PRO A 172 -7.91 -2.23 9.79
C PRO A 172 -6.42 -2.60 9.75
N LEU A 173 -5.67 -2.04 10.68
CA LEU A 173 -4.26 -2.33 10.90
C LEU A 173 -4.13 -2.95 12.30
N GLY A 174 -3.30 -3.97 12.43
CA GLY A 174 -3.07 -4.66 13.68
C GLY A 174 -1.61 -5.06 13.86
N TYR A 175 -1.30 -5.50 15.07
CA TYR A 175 0.05 -5.96 15.42
C TYR A 175 0.08 -7.47 15.45
N ALA A 176 1.21 -8.06 15.03
CA ALA A 176 1.37 -9.51 15.05
C ALA A 176 1.19 -10.14 16.45
N LYS A 177 1.30 -9.35 17.54
CA LYS A 177 1.03 -9.80 18.91
C LYS A 177 -0.45 -10.16 19.17
N ASP A 178 -1.39 -9.65 18.40
CA ASP A 178 -2.83 -9.89 18.62
C ASP A 178 -3.33 -11.19 17.96
N GLN A 179 -2.49 -11.88 17.19
CA GLN A 179 -2.87 -13.16 16.57
C GLN A 179 -2.80 -14.36 17.54
N ASP A 180 -2.19 -14.20 18.71
CA ASP A 180 -2.14 -15.22 19.77
C ASP A 180 -3.19 -14.97 20.88
N ALA A 181 -3.99 -13.91 20.78
CA ALA A 181 -5.13 -13.71 21.68
C ALA A 181 -6.28 -14.64 21.22
N PRO A 182 -6.79 -15.54 22.07
CA PRO A 182 -7.92 -16.39 21.70
C PRO A 182 -9.12 -15.52 21.31
N ALA A 183 -9.67 -15.79 20.12
CA ALA A 183 -10.90 -15.16 19.67
C ALA A 183 -12.04 -15.51 20.64
N GLY A 184 -12.46 -14.53 21.43
CA GLY A 184 -13.66 -14.61 22.27
C GLY A 184 -13.43 -15.19 23.66
N ALA A 185 -13.50 -14.31 24.66
CA ALA A 185 -14.05 -14.63 25.97
C ALA A 185 -15.50 -14.13 26.01
#